data_AF-A0A9X8EHA0-F1
#
_entry.id   AF-A0A9X8EHA0-F1
#
_cell.length_a   1.000
_cell.length_b   1.000
_cell.length_c   1.000
_cell.angle_alpha   90.00
_cell.angle_beta   90.00
_cell.angle_gamma   90.00
#
_symmetry.space_group_name_H-M   'P 1'
#
loop_
_entity.id
_entity.type
_entity.pdbx_description
1 polymer ?
#
loop_
_entity_poly.entity_id
_entity_poly.type
_entity_poly.pdbx_seq_one_letter_code
_entity_poly.pdbx_strand_id
1 'polypeptide(L)'
;MDVVGDDREYEWSLDGQRWLQDAHGRFSLTHVAGKALEDAQPDLDFLVGAQQAPGAQGWLPASFRHCPQTGTALTPVRFDRQQRWLPPYGNGSGRRVVEGSCRLDGAEHTLAALYRKLDGATPRSLNTAHKYDQLPRKNGLNFLVANLGGHREALFALARDGSLFRWQRQAQEWAALLPHSTPIGRCSLPSWAWGVSLREVGEQQRLLLACDEGATEVRVDPLDGRYHVDRCPGRAIAAPGDLDDLVLIPQQMPDGSFSLVARHNEQWTLHPIAHANPAHLQGLSAPLRDPASRRLLWIGAHGYLSVKLGAQLDAQWLSWPAGAQARPEYGPPFVNGYGIWQQLFEGSEQYCLRLDSDERKEVKGSRLSTGHLNYMFNVRLDAPWGEHDVDNTPTRREVVYPFIEFIDSQYLLSVRVEWPSSLQQFFGNDQAIDSQFCLERVGQPPLSITLKVAQPWNAQWFFHDNALWLYIDSTGALYRWNA
;
A
#
# COMPACT_ATOMS: atom_id res chain seq x y z
N MET A 1 34.94 -6.70 -26.39
CA MET A 1 35.55 -7.60 -25.40
C MET A 1 37.01 -7.33 -25.52
N ASP A 2 37.54 -6.67 -24.50
CA ASP A 2 38.94 -6.26 -24.47
C ASP A 2 39.62 -7.05 -23.34
N VAL A 3 40.85 -7.50 -23.59
CA VAL A 3 41.64 -8.25 -22.60
C VAL A 3 42.29 -7.25 -21.66
N VAL A 4 42.08 -7.40 -20.35
CA VAL A 4 42.61 -6.48 -19.34
C VAL A 4 43.53 -7.26 -18.40
N GLY A 5 44.81 -6.85 -18.32
CA GLY A 5 45.81 -7.42 -17.42
C GLY A 5 46.45 -8.75 -17.85
N ASP A 6 47.37 -9.27 -17.02
CA ASP A 6 48.12 -10.51 -17.25
C ASP A 6 47.33 -11.79 -16.89
N ASP A 7 46.16 -11.68 -16.25
CA ASP A 7 45.43 -12.78 -15.60
C ASP A 7 44.23 -13.37 -16.39
N ARG A 8 44.14 -13.13 -17.71
CA ARG A 8 43.04 -13.62 -18.58
C ARG A 8 41.64 -13.15 -18.16
N GLU A 9 41.52 -11.93 -17.64
CA GLU A 9 40.23 -11.28 -17.41
C GLU A 9 39.73 -10.60 -18.69
N TYR A 10 38.43 -10.75 -18.97
CA TYR A 10 37.79 -10.12 -20.12
C TYR A 10 36.86 -9.00 -19.67
N GLU A 11 37.01 -7.81 -20.24
CA GLU A 11 36.09 -6.70 -20.00
C GLU A 11 34.96 -6.69 -21.05
N TRP A 12 33.75 -6.51 -20.53
CA TRP A 12 32.51 -6.41 -21.29
C TRP A 12 31.86 -5.05 -21.04
N SER A 13 31.80 -4.20 -22.06
CA SER A 13 31.03 -2.96 -22.04
C SER A 13 29.65 -3.18 -22.69
N LEU A 14 28.59 -3.15 -21.89
CA LEU A 14 27.23 -3.52 -22.29
C LEU A 14 26.22 -2.50 -21.71
N ASP A 15 25.48 -1.79 -22.56
CA ASP A 15 24.39 -0.89 -22.16
C ASP A 15 24.76 0.12 -21.05
N GLY A 16 25.96 0.72 -21.16
CA GLY A 16 26.47 1.67 -20.16
C GLY A 16 26.99 1.03 -18.87
N GLN A 17 27.02 -0.29 -18.80
CA GLN A 17 27.61 -1.08 -17.73
C GLN A 17 28.97 -1.64 -18.17
N ARG A 18 29.92 -1.78 -17.23
CA ARG A 18 31.16 -2.54 -17.44
C ARG A 18 31.22 -3.73 -16.50
N TRP A 19 31.47 -4.89 -17.08
CA TRP A 19 31.58 -6.17 -16.39
C TRP A 19 32.95 -6.78 -16.64
N LEU A 20 33.55 -7.35 -15.60
CA LEU A 20 34.73 -8.21 -15.72
C LEU A 20 34.29 -9.66 -15.66
N GLN A 21 34.88 -10.47 -16.53
CA GLN A 21 34.74 -11.92 -16.51
C GLN A 21 36.08 -12.55 -16.11
N ASP A 22 36.08 -13.30 -15.01
CA ASP A 22 37.27 -14.01 -14.52
C ASP A 22 37.56 -15.28 -15.35
N ALA A 23 38.71 -15.91 -15.09
CA ALA A 23 39.12 -17.14 -15.76
C ALA A 23 38.18 -18.35 -15.51
N HIS A 24 37.32 -18.28 -14.50
CA HIS A 24 36.28 -19.28 -14.20
C HIS A 24 34.93 -18.94 -14.84
N GLY A 25 34.86 -17.84 -15.60
CA GLY A 25 33.67 -17.37 -16.28
C GLY A 25 32.64 -16.70 -15.35
N ARG A 26 33.04 -16.28 -14.14
CA ARG A 26 32.20 -15.49 -13.24
C ARG A 26 32.25 -14.03 -13.66
N PHE A 27 31.10 -13.37 -13.61
CA PHE A 27 30.97 -11.96 -13.95
C PHE A 27 30.86 -11.10 -12.69
N SER A 28 31.55 -9.97 -12.68
CA SER A 28 31.44 -8.92 -11.66
C SER A 28 31.22 -7.56 -12.32
N LEU A 29 30.26 -6.80 -11.79
CA LEU A 29 29.97 -5.46 -12.28
C LEU A 29 30.97 -4.48 -11.66
N THR A 30 31.62 -3.66 -12.48
CA THR A 30 32.62 -2.69 -12.01
C THR A 30 32.17 -1.24 -12.21
N HIS A 31 31.40 -0.95 -13.25
CA HIS A 31 30.93 0.41 -13.54
C HIS A 31 29.49 0.44 -14.04
N VAL A 32 28.78 1.52 -13.71
CA VAL A 32 27.45 1.85 -14.24
C VAL A 32 27.42 3.32 -14.63
N ALA A 33 27.01 3.60 -15.87
CA ALA A 33 26.96 4.95 -16.44
C ALA A 33 28.27 5.74 -16.24
N GLY A 34 29.41 5.05 -16.32
CA GLY A 34 30.75 5.63 -16.15
C GLY A 34 31.20 5.87 -14.70
N LYS A 35 30.34 5.62 -13.70
CA LYS A 35 30.72 5.64 -12.28
C LYS A 35 31.24 4.26 -11.87
N ALA A 36 32.39 4.22 -11.19
CA ALA A 36 32.90 3.01 -10.57
C ALA A 36 32.03 2.64 -9.36
N LEU A 37 31.84 1.34 -9.13
CA LEU A 37 31.19 0.84 -7.92
C LEU A 37 32.24 0.64 -6.83
N GLU A 38 32.01 1.24 -5.65
CA GLU A 38 32.98 1.20 -4.55
C GLU A 38 32.94 -0.13 -3.77
N ASP A 39 31.88 -0.94 -3.93
CA ASP A 39 31.69 -2.23 -3.25
C ASP A 39 30.78 -3.19 -4.05
N ALA A 40 30.73 -4.47 -3.63
CA ALA A 40 29.78 -5.44 -4.16
C ALA A 40 28.34 -5.05 -3.79
N GLN A 41 27.64 -4.43 -4.73
CA GLN A 41 26.25 -4.00 -4.54
C GLN A 41 25.29 -5.20 -4.48
N PRO A 42 24.44 -5.33 -3.45
CA PRO A 42 23.39 -6.35 -3.42
C PRO A 42 22.27 -6.01 -4.41
N ASP A 43 21.52 -7.03 -4.81
CA ASP A 43 20.33 -6.90 -5.67
C ASP A 43 20.59 -6.21 -7.02
N LEU A 44 21.63 -6.65 -7.74
CA LEU A 44 21.95 -6.14 -9.08
C LEU A 44 20.80 -6.29 -10.09
N ASP A 45 19.85 -7.19 -9.86
CA ASP A 45 18.64 -7.28 -10.67
C ASP A 45 17.75 -6.04 -10.55
N PHE A 46 17.61 -5.50 -9.35
CA PHE A 46 16.90 -4.25 -9.13
C PHE A 46 17.70 -3.04 -9.65
N LEU A 47 19.00 -2.99 -9.34
CA LEU A 47 19.84 -1.83 -9.62
C LEU A 47 20.15 -1.63 -11.10
N VAL A 48 20.44 -2.73 -11.82
CA VAL A 48 20.95 -2.68 -13.20
C VAL A 48 20.32 -3.72 -14.13
N GLY A 49 19.29 -4.44 -13.67
CA GLY A 49 18.62 -5.48 -14.46
C GLY A 49 19.45 -6.77 -14.61
N ALA A 50 20.49 -6.96 -13.80
CA ALA A 50 21.32 -8.16 -13.88
C ALA A 50 20.50 -9.43 -13.63
N GLN A 51 20.87 -10.52 -14.28
CA GLN A 51 20.16 -11.80 -14.18
C GLN A 51 20.98 -12.77 -13.33
N GLN A 52 20.33 -13.58 -12.50
CA GLN A 52 21.03 -14.64 -11.80
C GLN A 52 21.35 -15.79 -12.75
N ALA A 53 22.59 -16.29 -12.68
CA ALA A 53 22.95 -17.52 -13.38
C ALA A 53 22.12 -18.71 -12.82
N PRO A 54 21.70 -19.66 -13.67
CA PRO A 54 21.06 -20.90 -13.22
C PRO A 54 21.92 -21.60 -12.17
N GLY A 55 21.34 -22.00 -11.03
CA GLY A 55 22.08 -22.59 -9.92
C GLY A 55 22.78 -21.60 -8.98
N ALA A 56 22.47 -20.30 -9.08
CA ALA A 56 22.85 -19.24 -8.14
C ALA A 56 24.37 -18.96 -8.00
N GLN A 57 25.17 -19.21 -9.04
CA GLN A 57 26.63 -19.03 -9.00
C GLN A 57 27.13 -17.59 -9.28
N GLY A 58 26.23 -16.61 -9.43
CA GLY A 58 26.61 -15.22 -9.64
C GLY A 58 25.62 -14.44 -10.50
N TRP A 59 25.99 -13.20 -10.78
CA TRP A 59 25.24 -12.27 -11.63
C TRP A 59 25.71 -12.34 -13.07
N LEU A 60 24.81 -12.11 -14.00
CA LEU A 60 25.07 -12.00 -15.43
C LEU A 60 24.52 -10.65 -15.95
N PRO A 61 25.15 -10.07 -16.98
CA PRO A 61 24.65 -8.84 -17.60
C PRO A 61 23.20 -8.95 -18.07
N ALA A 62 22.45 -7.84 -17.98
CA ALA A 62 21.04 -7.78 -18.39
C ALA A 62 20.82 -8.12 -19.88
N SER A 63 21.80 -7.86 -20.73
CA SER A 63 21.73 -8.09 -22.18
C SER A 63 21.85 -9.58 -22.57
N PHE A 64 22.31 -10.44 -21.65
CA PHE A 64 22.46 -11.86 -21.94
C PHE A 64 21.09 -12.53 -22.04
N ARG A 65 20.87 -13.29 -23.13
CA ARG A 65 19.64 -14.08 -23.33
C ARG A 65 19.78 -15.52 -22.86
N HIS A 66 21.01 -16.00 -22.74
CA HIS A 66 21.34 -17.36 -22.33
C HIS A 66 22.53 -17.31 -21.39
N CYS A 67 22.59 -18.25 -20.45
CA CYS A 67 23.75 -18.43 -19.58
C CYS A 67 24.96 -18.89 -20.42
N PRO A 68 26.11 -18.18 -20.37
CA PRO A 68 27.27 -18.57 -21.17
C PRO A 68 27.90 -19.90 -20.71
N GLN A 69 27.67 -20.30 -19.46
CA GLN A 69 28.22 -21.55 -18.89
C GLN A 69 27.34 -22.77 -19.19
N THR A 70 26.01 -22.62 -19.13
CA THR A 70 25.07 -23.76 -19.23
C THR A 70 24.26 -23.77 -20.52
N GLY A 71 24.24 -22.67 -21.28
CA GLY A 71 23.38 -22.49 -22.46
C GLY A 71 21.89 -22.32 -22.14
N THR A 72 21.49 -22.35 -20.87
CA THR A 72 20.08 -22.20 -20.44
C THR A 72 19.57 -20.81 -20.77
N ALA A 73 18.37 -20.70 -21.31
CA ALA A 73 17.72 -19.40 -21.52
C ALA A 73 17.53 -18.65 -20.19
N LEU A 74 17.81 -17.35 -20.20
CA LEU A 74 17.64 -16.48 -19.04
C LEU A 74 16.31 -15.71 -19.18
N THR A 75 15.65 -15.49 -18.05
CA THR A 75 14.43 -14.67 -17.99
C THR A 75 14.82 -13.23 -17.69
N PRO A 76 14.55 -12.28 -18.60
CA PRO A 76 14.88 -10.88 -18.39
C PRO A 76 14.19 -10.33 -17.14
N VAL A 77 14.93 -9.56 -16.34
CA VAL A 77 14.38 -8.83 -15.20
C VAL A 77 13.62 -7.63 -15.74
N ARG A 78 12.33 -7.55 -15.42
CA ARG A 78 11.47 -6.44 -15.83
C ARG A 78 10.48 -6.14 -14.72
N PHE A 79 10.11 -4.87 -14.61
CA PHE A 79 9.02 -4.42 -13.77
C PHE A 79 7.71 -5.11 -14.18
N ASP A 80 7.05 -5.70 -13.21
CA ASP A 80 5.70 -6.23 -13.35
C ASP A 80 4.72 -5.43 -12.49
N ARG A 81 3.79 -4.75 -13.14
CA ARG A 81 2.77 -3.94 -12.48
C ARG A 81 1.86 -4.78 -11.58
N GLN A 82 1.77 -6.09 -11.79
CA GLN A 82 0.97 -7.01 -10.97
C GLN A 82 1.62 -7.34 -9.62
N GLN A 83 2.91 -7.05 -9.45
CA GLN A 83 3.66 -7.27 -8.22
C GLN A 83 3.70 -6.03 -7.30
N ARG A 84 3.13 -4.91 -7.74
CA ARG A 84 3.08 -3.68 -6.93
C ARG A 84 2.18 -3.85 -5.72
N TRP A 85 2.44 -3.08 -4.68
CA TRP A 85 1.56 -2.99 -3.52
C TRP A 85 1.64 -1.60 -2.90
N LEU A 86 0.52 -0.88 -2.92
CA LEU A 86 0.38 0.50 -2.53
C LEU A 86 -0.58 0.62 -1.34
N PRO A 87 -0.16 1.27 -0.26
CA PRO A 87 -1.01 1.57 0.86
C PRO A 87 -2.09 2.63 0.52
N PRO A 88 -3.19 2.68 1.30
CA PRO A 88 -3.46 1.79 2.44
C PRO A 88 -3.91 0.39 2.02
N TYR A 89 -4.43 0.23 0.80
CA TYR A 89 -5.06 -1.01 0.34
C TYR A 89 -4.62 -1.33 -1.10
N GLY A 90 -3.51 -2.06 -1.24
CA GLY A 90 -2.99 -2.67 -2.49
C GLY A 90 -2.82 -1.77 -3.73
N ASN A 91 -3.88 -1.32 -4.38
CA ASN A 91 -3.81 -0.53 -5.61
C ASN A 91 -3.98 0.97 -5.39
N GLY A 92 -4.14 1.41 -4.13
CA GLY A 92 -4.40 2.81 -3.78
C GLY A 92 -5.82 3.29 -4.11
N SER A 93 -6.78 2.39 -4.37
CA SER A 93 -8.16 2.74 -4.74
C SER A 93 -9.05 3.24 -3.59
N GLY A 94 -8.56 3.15 -2.36
CA GLY A 94 -9.33 3.43 -1.15
C GLY A 94 -10.34 2.36 -0.76
N ARG A 95 -10.61 1.37 -1.63
CA ARG A 95 -11.35 0.14 -1.28
C ARG A 95 -10.41 -0.89 -0.68
N ARG A 96 -10.90 -1.66 0.30
CA ARG A 96 -10.17 -2.80 0.89
C ARG A 96 -10.44 -4.09 0.11
N VAL A 97 -10.47 -3.97 -1.20
CA VAL A 97 -10.91 -5.01 -2.13
C VAL A 97 -9.86 -5.18 -3.21
N VAL A 98 -9.47 -6.42 -3.44
CA VAL A 98 -8.72 -6.87 -4.61
C VAL A 98 -9.70 -7.62 -5.51
N GLU A 99 -9.80 -7.12 -6.74
CA GLU A 99 -10.63 -7.63 -7.84
C GLU A 99 -9.84 -7.48 -9.14
N GLY A 100 -10.26 -8.13 -10.23
CA GLY A 100 -9.52 -8.11 -11.51
C GLY A 100 -9.17 -6.72 -12.06
N SER A 101 -9.94 -5.67 -11.73
CA SER A 101 -9.64 -4.28 -12.13
C SER A 101 -8.37 -3.72 -11.47
N CYS A 102 -7.96 -4.26 -10.32
CA CYS A 102 -6.82 -3.79 -9.54
C CYS A 102 -5.46 -4.12 -10.19
N ARG A 103 -5.41 -5.16 -11.03
CA ARG A 103 -4.18 -5.74 -11.61
C ARG A 103 -3.18 -6.13 -10.50
N LEU A 104 -3.62 -6.98 -9.57
CA LEU A 104 -2.82 -7.47 -8.43
C LEU A 104 -2.76 -9.01 -8.40
N ASP A 105 -2.78 -9.63 -9.58
CA ASP A 105 -2.82 -11.09 -9.76
C ASP A 105 -1.66 -11.77 -9.01
N GLY A 106 -0.49 -11.13 -8.92
CA GLY A 106 0.65 -11.65 -8.15
C GLY A 106 0.35 -11.85 -6.65
N ALA A 107 -0.41 -10.92 -6.04
CA ALA A 107 -0.85 -11.04 -4.66
C ALA A 107 -1.86 -12.19 -4.49
N GLU A 108 -2.81 -12.34 -5.41
CA GLU A 108 -3.78 -13.44 -5.41
C GLU A 108 -3.12 -14.81 -5.52
N HIS A 109 -2.20 -14.97 -6.48
CA HIS A 109 -1.45 -16.22 -6.66
C HIS A 109 -0.61 -16.55 -5.44
N THR A 110 0.09 -15.56 -4.86
CA THR A 110 0.88 -15.71 -3.64
C THR A 110 0.01 -16.19 -2.48
N LEU A 111 -1.15 -15.54 -2.27
CA LEU A 111 -2.06 -15.86 -1.18
C LEU A 111 -2.66 -17.27 -1.34
N ALA A 112 -3.09 -17.64 -2.54
CA ALA A 112 -3.66 -18.95 -2.84
C ALA A 112 -2.64 -20.08 -2.69
N ALA A 113 -1.39 -19.87 -3.11
CA ALA A 113 -0.29 -20.81 -2.90
C ALA A 113 0.03 -20.99 -1.42
N LEU A 114 0.18 -19.89 -0.68
CA LEU A 114 0.42 -19.91 0.76
C LEU A 114 -0.71 -20.61 1.52
N TYR A 115 -1.98 -20.29 1.22
CA TYR A 115 -3.11 -20.92 1.88
C TYR A 115 -3.07 -22.44 1.69
N ARG A 116 -2.90 -22.93 0.46
CA ARG A 116 -2.83 -24.38 0.18
C ARG A 116 -1.69 -25.07 0.96
N LYS A 117 -0.52 -24.43 1.01
CA LYS A 117 0.65 -24.93 1.74
C LYS A 117 0.37 -25.05 3.25
N LEU A 118 -0.25 -24.04 3.85
CA LEU A 118 -0.57 -24.03 5.28
C LEU A 118 -1.75 -24.94 5.63
N ASP A 119 -2.73 -25.05 4.75
CA ASP A 119 -3.91 -25.91 4.93
C ASP A 119 -3.53 -27.40 4.95
N GLY A 120 -2.51 -27.78 4.18
CA GLY A 120 -1.93 -29.13 4.18
C GLY A 120 -0.89 -29.40 5.27
N ALA A 121 -0.52 -28.41 6.08
CA ALA A 121 0.49 -28.55 7.13
C ALA A 121 -0.09 -29.05 8.45
N THR A 122 0.74 -29.74 9.25
CA THR A 122 0.39 -30.18 10.61
C THR A 122 1.43 -29.63 11.60
N PRO A 123 1.06 -28.69 12.50
CA PRO A 123 -0.27 -28.08 12.66
C PRO A 123 -0.57 -27.02 11.59
N ARG A 124 -1.86 -26.88 11.26
CA ARG A 124 -2.42 -25.85 10.38
C ARG A 124 -2.40 -24.48 11.09
N SER A 125 -1.39 -23.65 10.82
CA SER A 125 -1.19 -22.38 11.57
C SER A 125 -0.32 -21.36 10.82
N LEU A 126 -0.53 -20.07 11.10
CA LEU A 126 0.37 -18.98 10.69
C LEU A 126 1.61 -18.84 11.58
N ASN A 127 1.77 -19.65 12.64
CA ASN A 127 2.94 -19.58 13.52
C ASN A 127 4.26 -20.01 12.84
N THR A 128 4.22 -20.52 11.61
CA THR A 128 5.38 -20.86 10.78
C THR A 128 6.08 -19.64 10.17
N ALA A 129 5.59 -18.42 10.48
CA ALA A 129 6.16 -17.17 10.00
C ALA A 129 7.65 -17.04 10.32
N HIS A 130 8.42 -16.50 9.39
CA HIS A 130 9.70 -15.91 9.73
C HIS A 130 9.47 -14.51 10.32
N LYS A 131 10.05 -14.24 11.49
CA LYS A 131 9.93 -12.96 12.18
C LYS A 131 11.21 -12.16 12.03
N TYR A 132 11.10 -10.96 11.45
CA TYR A 132 12.18 -9.98 11.40
C TYR A 132 12.05 -9.03 12.60
N ASP A 133 13.07 -9.03 13.45
CA ASP A 133 13.13 -8.15 14.64
C ASP A 133 13.97 -6.89 14.41
N GLN A 134 14.68 -6.81 13.27
CA GLN A 134 15.53 -5.67 12.90
C GLN A 134 14.86 -4.84 11.80
N LEU A 135 13.93 -3.98 12.21
CA LEU A 135 13.36 -2.94 11.35
C LEU A 135 14.22 -1.69 11.38
N PRO A 136 14.20 -0.85 10.32
CA PRO A 136 14.98 0.38 10.28
C PRO A 136 14.53 1.37 11.37
N ARG A 137 13.28 1.21 11.85
CA ARG A 137 12.72 1.88 13.02
C ARG A 137 11.76 0.95 13.74
N LYS A 138 11.57 1.19 15.04
CA LYS A 138 10.66 0.38 15.88
C LYS A 138 9.18 0.56 15.50
N ASN A 139 8.75 1.77 15.20
CA ASN A 139 7.35 2.09 14.92
C ASN A 139 7.22 3.23 13.90
N GLY A 140 5.99 3.50 13.49
CA GLY A 140 5.64 4.57 12.56
C GLY A 140 6.13 4.32 11.14
N LEU A 141 6.27 3.06 10.75
CA LEU A 141 6.64 2.66 9.40
C LEU A 141 5.41 2.33 8.57
N ASN A 142 5.46 2.70 7.30
CA ASN A 142 4.51 2.22 6.31
C ASN A 142 5.23 1.57 5.13
N PHE A 143 4.64 0.51 4.58
CA PHE A 143 5.29 -0.30 3.56
C PHE A 143 4.63 -0.14 2.20
N LEU A 144 5.45 -0.14 1.15
CA LEU A 144 4.98 -0.13 -0.25
C LEU A 144 5.95 -0.90 -1.15
N VAL A 145 5.42 -1.43 -2.25
CA VAL A 145 6.15 -2.17 -3.27
C VAL A 145 5.94 -1.49 -4.61
N ALA A 146 7.02 -0.99 -5.19
CA ALA A 146 7.01 -0.18 -6.41
C ALA A 146 8.35 -0.25 -7.13
N ASN A 147 8.40 0.19 -8.39
CA ASN A 147 9.65 0.39 -9.11
C ASN A 147 10.11 1.86 -9.04
N LEU A 148 10.69 2.26 -7.91
CA LEU A 148 11.24 3.60 -7.72
C LEU A 148 12.68 3.68 -8.25
N GLY A 149 12.81 3.93 -9.55
CA GLY A 149 14.10 4.19 -10.22
C GLY A 149 14.93 2.97 -10.60
N GLY A 150 14.44 1.75 -10.36
CA GLY A 150 15.13 0.49 -10.70
C GLY A 150 14.60 -0.19 -11.96
N HIS A 151 14.91 -1.49 -12.09
CA HIS A 151 14.49 -2.34 -13.21
C HIS A 151 13.36 -3.33 -12.87
N ARG A 152 12.96 -3.39 -11.60
CA ARG A 152 11.85 -4.21 -11.08
C ARG A 152 11.28 -3.59 -9.81
N GLU A 153 10.21 -4.15 -9.28
CA GLU A 153 9.68 -3.77 -7.97
C GLU A 153 10.66 -4.07 -6.83
N ALA A 154 10.66 -3.20 -5.82
CA ALA A 154 11.34 -3.40 -4.54
C ALA A 154 10.42 -3.01 -3.39
N LEU A 155 10.70 -3.56 -2.21
CA LEU A 155 10.03 -3.21 -0.96
C LEU A 155 10.67 -1.97 -0.34
N PHE A 156 9.85 -0.98 -0.05
CA PHE A 156 10.24 0.25 0.64
C PHE A 156 9.47 0.39 1.96
N ALA A 157 10.13 1.00 2.95
CA ALA A 157 9.52 1.45 4.18
C ALA A 157 9.65 2.98 4.28
N LEU A 158 8.54 3.67 4.54
CA LEU A 158 8.48 5.11 4.76
C LEU A 158 8.08 5.39 6.21
N ALA A 159 8.94 6.09 6.94
CA ALA A 159 8.65 6.52 8.30
C ALA A 159 7.78 7.79 8.31
N ARG A 160 7.04 8.01 9.41
CA ARG A 160 6.20 9.21 9.60
C ARG A 160 6.97 10.54 9.53
N ASP A 161 8.29 10.55 9.74
CA ASP A 161 9.13 11.75 9.62
C ASP A 161 9.73 11.96 8.22
N GLY A 162 9.37 11.11 7.25
CA GLY A 162 9.85 11.18 5.88
C GLY A 162 11.13 10.38 5.61
N SER A 163 11.66 9.64 6.59
CA SER A 163 12.78 8.72 6.32
C SER A 163 12.34 7.58 5.39
N LEU A 164 13.10 7.33 4.32
CA LEU A 164 12.81 6.30 3.34
C LEU A 164 13.89 5.21 3.37
N PHE A 165 13.46 3.95 3.37
CA PHE A 165 14.33 2.79 3.40
C PHE A 165 13.96 1.81 2.29
N ARG A 166 14.94 1.12 1.73
CA ARG A 166 14.76 0.02 0.77
C ARG A 166 15.19 -1.29 1.42
N TRP A 167 14.39 -2.32 1.28
CA TRP A 167 14.78 -3.68 1.64
C TRP A 167 15.78 -4.23 0.61
N GLN A 168 16.90 -4.75 1.08
CA GLN A 168 17.89 -5.44 0.26
C GLN A 168 17.69 -6.95 0.42
N ARG A 169 17.20 -7.64 -0.62
CA ARG A 169 16.76 -9.04 -0.53
C ARG A 169 17.89 -10.00 -0.27
N GLN A 170 19.03 -9.83 -0.94
CA GLN A 170 20.19 -10.72 -0.75
C GLN A 170 20.84 -10.55 0.62
N ALA A 171 21.01 -9.30 1.06
CA ALA A 171 21.61 -8.97 2.36
C ALA A 171 20.62 -9.16 3.53
N GLN A 172 19.32 -9.21 3.25
CA GLN A 172 18.23 -9.24 4.23
C GLN A 172 18.30 -8.09 5.23
N GLU A 173 18.60 -6.89 4.73
CA GLU A 173 18.73 -5.69 5.55
C GLU A 173 18.02 -4.49 4.94
N TRP A 174 17.80 -3.47 5.77
CA TRP A 174 17.20 -2.20 5.35
C TRP A 174 18.28 -1.16 5.09
N ALA A 175 18.36 -0.69 3.85
CA ALA A 175 19.25 0.40 3.46
C ALA A 175 18.48 1.73 3.49
N ALA A 176 19.03 2.73 4.17
CA ALA A 176 18.47 4.09 4.15
C ALA A 176 18.74 4.76 2.79
N LEU A 177 17.72 5.42 2.25
CA LEU A 177 17.86 6.31 1.11
C LEU A 177 17.97 7.75 1.63
N LEU A 178 19.00 8.47 1.21
CA LEU A 178 19.29 9.81 1.72
C LEU A 178 18.78 10.91 0.77
N PRO A 179 18.29 12.06 1.28
CA PRO A 179 17.93 13.16 0.41
C PRO A 179 19.18 13.71 -0.29
N HIS A 180 19.03 14.11 -1.55
CA HIS A 180 20.07 14.86 -2.24
C HIS A 180 20.25 16.26 -1.64
N SER A 181 19.14 16.89 -1.26
CA SER A 181 19.12 18.22 -0.64
C SER A 181 18.07 18.30 0.47
N THR A 182 16.79 18.19 0.11
CA THR A 182 15.65 18.36 1.03
C THR A 182 15.00 17.01 1.35
N PRO A 183 14.72 16.70 2.62
CA PRO A 183 14.01 15.48 3.00
C PRO A 183 12.51 15.54 2.62
N ILE A 184 11.89 14.35 2.54
CA ILE A 184 10.45 14.18 2.23
C ILE A 184 9.54 14.94 3.21
N GLY A 185 9.94 15.05 4.47
CA GLY A 185 9.15 15.73 5.50
C GLY A 185 8.11 14.84 6.18
N ARG A 186 7.47 15.39 7.21
CA ARG A 186 6.58 14.63 8.11
C ARG A 186 5.22 14.36 7.45
N CYS A 187 4.57 13.26 7.82
CA CYS A 187 3.16 13.03 7.55
C CYS A 187 2.36 12.83 8.85
N SER A 188 1.41 13.74 9.10
CA SER A 188 0.53 13.67 10.27
C SER A 188 -0.80 12.94 10.03
N LEU A 189 -1.02 12.35 8.84
CA LEU A 189 -2.23 11.56 8.58
C LEU A 189 -2.27 10.30 9.45
N PRO A 190 -3.43 9.93 10.02
CA PRO A 190 -3.56 8.67 10.75
C PRO A 190 -3.42 7.47 9.82
N SER A 191 -3.09 6.29 10.35
CA SER A 191 -2.78 5.10 9.54
C SER A 191 -3.91 4.71 8.57
N TRP A 192 -5.18 4.88 8.97
CA TRP A 192 -6.33 4.58 8.13
C TRP A 192 -6.60 5.62 7.02
N ALA A 193 -6.03 6.82 7.13
CA ALA A 193 -6.14 7.90 6.14
C ALA A 193 -4.90 7.99 5.23
N TRP A 194 -3.79 7.41 5.67
CA TRP A 194 -2.51 7.49 5.00
C TRP A 194 -2.51 6.61 3.74
N GLY A 195 -1.80 7.06 2.70
CA GLY A 195 -1.68 6.36 1.43
C GLY A 195 -0.68 7.05 0.51
N VAL A 196 -0.40 6.40 -0.62
CA VAL A 196 0.51 6.92 -1.63
C VAL A 196 -0.09 6.75 -3.02
N SER A 197 0.41 7.51 -3.99
CA SER A 197 0.12 7.30 -5.40
C SER A 197 1.43 7.20 -6.18
N LEU A 198 1.39 6.55 -7.34
CA LEU A 198 2.53 6.46 -8.23
C LEU A 198 2.22 7.15 -9.54
N ARG A 199 3.17 7.95 -10.03
CA ARG A 199 3.14 8.49 -11.39
C ARG A 199 4.13 7.73 -12.26
N GLU A 200 3.65 7.21 -13.38
CA GLU A 200 4.46 6.52 -14.38
C GLU A 200 5.23 7.55 -15.22
N VAL A 201 6.54 7.34 -15.40
CA VAL A 201 7.40 8.13 -16.29
C VAL A 201 8.31 7.19 -17.05
N GLY A 202 7.91 6.83 -18.27
CA GLY A 202 8.58 5.77 -19.03
C GLY A 202 8.43 4.42 -18.32
N GLU A 203 9.54 3.75 -18.05
CA GLU A 203 9.57 2.47 -17.31
C GLU A 203 9.74 2.64 -15.79
N GLN A 204 9.83 3.88 -15.30
CA GLN A 204 10.06 4.19 -13.89
C GLN A 204 8.82 4.78 -13.23
N GLN A 205 8.73 4.59 -11.91
CA GLN A 205 7.67 5.18 -11.09
C GLN A 205 8.21 6.25 -10.17
N ARG A 206 7.42 7.30 -9.98
CA ARG A 206 7.68 8.37 -9.02
C ARG A 206 6.63 8.32 -7.92
N LEU A 207 7.07 8.48 -6.68
CA LEU A 207 6.22 8.36 -5.51
C LEU A 207 5.61 9.71 -5.17
N LEU A 208 4.29 9.78 -5.08
CA LEU A 208 3.55 10.97 -4.67
C LEU A 208 3.05 10.78 -3.23
N LEU A 209 3.30 11.79 -2.41
CA LEU A 209 3.08 11.77 -0.97
C LEU A 209 2.32 13.02 -0.50
N ALA A 210 1.48 12.81 0.50
CA ALA A 210 0.87 13.86 1.29
C ALA A 210 1.75 14.13 2.53
N CYS A 211 2.41 15.28 2.58
CA CYS A 211 3.27 15.69 3.69
C CYS A 211 2.73 16.96 4.36
N ASP A 212 3.17 17.20 5.60
CA ASP A 212 2.84 18.41 6.36
C ASP A 212 3.43 19.67 5.71
N GLU A 213 4.52 19.51 4.94
CA GLU A 213 5.17 20.54 4.14
C GLU A 213 4.57 20.69 2.73
N GLY A 214 3.82 19.67 2.27
CA GLY A 214 2.97 19.75 1.09
C GLY A 214 2.94 18.52 0.18
N ALA A 215 2.25 18.65 -0.94
CA ALA A 215 2.24 17.64 -2.00
C ALA A 215 3.67 17.43 -2.51
N THR A 216 4.16 16.21 -2.37
CA THR A 216 5.57 15.88 -2.54
C THR A 216 5.73 14.75 -3.55
N GLU A 217 6.50 14.98 -4.61
CA GLU A 217 6.96 13.95 -5.55
C GLU A 217 8.39 13.54 -5.20
N VAL A 218 8.63 12.24 -5.06
CA VAL A 218 9.93 11.65 -4.75
C VAL A 218 10.44 10.86 -5.94
N ARG A 219 11.70 11.14 -6.32
CA ARG A 219 12.44 10.41 -7.35
C ARG A 219 13.65 9.76 -6.71
N VAL A 220 13.75 8.44 -6.80
CA VAL A 220 14.84 7.67 -6.20
C VAL A 220 15.90 7.41 -7.26
N ASP A 221 17.16 7.65 -6.90
CA ASP A 221 18.32 7.10 -7.59
C ASP A 221 18.83 5.92 -6.73
N PRO A 222 18.50 4.68 -7.13
CA PRO A 222 18.81 3.52 -6.32
C PRO A 222 20.29 3.13 -6.33
N LEU A 223 21.07 3.60 -7.32
CA LEU A 223 22.51 3.37 -7.41
C LEU A 223 23.28 4.27 -6.44
N ASP A 224 22.91 5.55 -6.40
CA ASP A 224 23.52 6.52 -5.48
C ASP A 224 22.95 6.39 -4.05
N GLY A 225 21.92 5.56 -3.85
CA GLY A 225 21.24 5.42 -2.56
C GLY A 225 20.55 6.71 -2.11
N ARG A 226 20.11 7.54 -3.06
CA ARG A 226 19.63 8.90 -2.83
C ARG A 226 18.26 9.15 -3.44
N TYR A 227 17.63 10.24 -3.02
CA TYR A 227 16.38 10.70 -3.62
C TYR A 227 16.31 12.22 -3.77
N HIS A 228 15.52 12.65 -4.75
CA HIS A 228 15.15 14.05 -4.98
C HIS A 228 13.67 14.26 -4.68
N VAL A 229 13.36 15.48 -4.24
CA VAL A 229 12.00 15.91 -3.93
C VAL A 229 11.63 17.11 -4.80
N ASP A 230 10.45 17.08 -5.40
CA ASP A 230 9.75 18.23 -5.96
C ASP A 230 8.45 18.43 -5.16
N ARG A 231 8.17 19.66 -4.72
CA ARG A 231 7.11 19.94 -3.75
C ARG A 231 6.28 21.15 -4.14
N CYS A 232 4.96 21.03 -3.98
CA CYS A 232 4.04 22.16 -3.93
C CYS A 232 3.75 22.54 -2.46
N PRO A 233 4.17 23.73 -1.98
CA PRO A 233 4.01 24.14 -0.60
C PRO A 233 2.54 24.19 -0.14
N GLY A 234 2.31 23.83 1.13
CA GLY A 234 1.02 23.81 1.80
C GLY A 234 0.96 22.62 2.76
N ARG A 235 -0.08 22.48 3.58
CA ARG A 235 -0.25 21.30 4.44
C ARG A 235 -1.20 20.30 3.79
N ALA A 236 -0.74 19.10 3.48
CA ALA A 236 -1.63 18.07 2.96
C ALA A 236 -2.64 17.63 4.04
N ILE A 237 -3.90 17.48 3.64
CA ILE A 237 -5.01 17.14 4.55
C ILE A 237 -5.60 15.75 4.27
N ALA A 238 -5.16 15.10 3.19
CA ALA A 238 -5.58 13.76 2.80
C ALA A 238 -4.51 13.08 1.94
N ALA A 239 -4.57 11.75 1.83
CA ALA A 239 -3.69 10.98 0.98
C ALA A 239 -3.89 11.30 -0.53
N PRO A 240 -2.84 11.14 -1.36
CA PRO A 240 -2.93 11.31 -2.80
C PRO A 240 -3.88 10.29 -3.43
N GLY A 241 -4.66 10.73 -4.42
CA GLY A 241 -5.48 9.85 -5.27
C GLY A 241 -5.18 10.08 -6.74
N ASP A 242 -5.16 9.01 -7.54
CA ASP A 242 -5.05 9.14 -8.99
C ASP A 242 -6.40 9.04 -9.69
N LEU A 243 -6.55 9.87 -10.71
CA LEU A 243 -7.71 9.97 -11.57
C LEU A 243 -7.21 10.21 -13.00
N ASP A 244 -7.30 9.16 -13.82
CA ASP A 244 -6.64 9.07 -15.12
C ASP A 244 -5.13 9.37 -14.98
N ASP A 245 -4.59 10.33 -15.73
CA ASP A 245 -3.16 10.71 -15.69
C ASP A 245 -2.80 11.75 -14.61
N LEU A 246 -3.78 12.14 -13.78
CA LEU A 246 -3.60 13.13 -12.72
C LEU A 246 -3.41 12.45 -11.37
N VAL A 247 -2.43 12.93 -10.60
CA VAL A 247 -2.38 12.66 -9.15
C VAL A 247 -2.82 13.91 -8.39
N LEU A 248 -3.82 13.75 -7.53
CA LEU A 248 -4.52 14.83 -6.86
C LEU A 248 -4.30 14.73 -5.34
N ILE A 249 -3.89 15.85 -4.74
CA ILE A 249 -3.54 15.94 -3.32
C ILE A 249 -4.27 17.14 -2.71
N PRO A 250 -5.26 16.93 -1.84
CA PRO A 250 -5.91 18.01 -1.11
C PRO A 250 -4.93 18.68 -0.12
N GLN A 251 -4.85 20.01 -0.16
CA GLN A 251 -3.98 20.79 0.71
C GLN A 251 -4.69 22.01 1.29
N GLN A 252 -4.29 22.38 2.51
CA GLN A 252 -4.46 23.73 3.04
C GLN A 252 -3.25 24.58 2.62
N MET A 253 -3.50 25.67 1.92
CA MET A 253 -2.48 26.58 1.42
C MET A 253 -1.95 27.49 2.54
N PRO A 254 -0.78 28.12 2.37
CA PRO A 254 -0.20 29.01 3.39
C PRO A 254 -1.08 30.21 3.78
N ASP A 255 -1.96 30.66 2.89
CA ASP A 255 -2.95 31.72 3.14
C ASP A 255 -4.21 31.23 3.88
N GLY A 256 -4.26 29.94 4.23
CA GLY A 256 -5.38 29.29 4.90
C GLY A 256 -6.48 28.80 3.97
N SER A 257 -6.42 29.09 2.67
CA SER A 257 -7.36 28.57 1.68
C SER A 257 -7.16 27.07 1.45
N PHE A 258 -8.15 26.41 0.83
CA PHE A 258 -8.08 24.99 0.52
C PHE A 258 -8.05 24.79 -0.99
N SER A 259 -7.06 24.04 -1.45
CA SER A 259 -6.87 23.73 -2.87
C SER A 259 -6.61 22.24 -3.07
N LEU A 260 -7.08 21.73 -4.19
CA LEU A 260 -6.66 20.47 -4.74
C LEU A 260 -5.44 20.70 -5.62
N VAL A 261 -4.33 20.06 -5.27
CA VAL A 261 -3.09 20.18 -6.01
C VAL A 261 -2.96 19.00 -6.96
N ALA A 262 -2.85 19.29 -8.25
CA ALA A 262 -2.75 18.29 -9.30
C ALA A 262 -1.34 18.23 -9.88
N ARG A 263 -0.77 17.02 -9.93
CA ARG A 263 0.49 16.72 -10.62
C ARG A 263 0.21 16.16 -12.01
N HIS A 264 0.72 16.84 -13.03
CA HIS A 264 0.63 16.39 -14.43
C HIS A 264 1.86 16.85 -15.21
N ASN A 265 2.50 15.96 -15.99
CA ASN A 265 3.64 16.29 -16.87
C ASN A 265 4.69 17.22 -16.24
N GLU A 266 5.19 16.87 -15.04
CA GLU A 266 6.17 17.65 -14.27
C GLU A 266 5.69 18.99 -13.69
N GLN A 267 4.41 19.32 -13.82
CA GLN A 267 3.84 20.57 -13.33
C GLN A 267 2.87 20.34 -12.18
N TRP A 268 2.93 21.25 -11.21
CA TRP A 268 1.94 21.38 -10.16
C TRP A 268 0.91 22.44 -10.56
N THR A 269 -0.37 22.10 -10.48
CA THR A 269 -1.47 23.04 -10.71
C THR A 269 -2.41 23.06 -9.51
N LEU A 270 -2.99 24.22 -9.24
CA LEU A 270 -3.86 24.47 -8.09
C LEU A 270 -5.30 24.63 -8.56
N HIS A 271 -6.22 23.91 -7.93
CA HIS A 271 -7.66 23.99 -8.19
C HIS A 271 -8.38 24.30 -6.87
N PRO A 272 -9.06 25.45 -6.74
CA PRO A 272 -9.77 25.79 -5.51
C PRO A 272 -10.82 24.73 -5.14
N ILE A 273 -10.96 24.43 -3.85
CA ILE A 273 -12.02 23.56 -3.35
C ILE A 273 -13.25 24.42 -3.03
N ALA A 274 -14.32 24.25 -3.81
CA ALA A 274 -15.58 24.93 -3.58
C ALA A 274 -16.21 24.52 -2.23
N HIS A 275 -16.88 25.46 -1.57
CA HIS A 275 -17.56 25.26 -0.28
C HIS A 275 -16.66 24.71 0.85
N ALA A 276 -15.34 24.90 0.75
CA ALA A 276 -14.40 24.47 1.77
C ALA A 276 -14.77 25.03 3.15
N ASN A 277 -14.82 24.16 4.15
CA ASN A 277 -15.06 24.53 5.54
C ASN A 277 -13.82 24.21 6.38
N PRO A 278 -13.06 25.23 6.85
CA PRO A 278 -11.81 25.02 7.59
C PRO A 278 -11.95 24.16 8.85
N ALA A 279 -13.11 24.19 9.51
CA ALA A 279 -13.33 23.42 10.73
C ALA A 279 -13.55 21.91 10.45
N HIS A 280 -14.02 21.58 9.25
CA HIS A 280 -14.53 20.25 8.91
C HIS A 280 -13.67 19.52 7.88
N LEU A 281 -12.89 20.25 7.07
CA LEU A 281 -12.05 19.70 5.99
C LEU A 281 -10.69 19.24 6.52
N GLN A 282 -10.71 18.23 7.41
CA GLN A 282 -9.52 17.66 8.05
C GLN A 282 -9.74 16.18 8.38
N GLY A 283 -8.66 15.41 8.51
CA GLY A 283 -8.73 13.99 8.87
C GLY A 283 -9.55 13.19 7.85
N LEU A 284 -9.29 13.40 6.58
CA LEU A 284 -10.03 12.74 5.51
C LEU A 284 -9.47 11.33 5.27
N SER A 285 -10.34 10.39 4.88
CA SER A 285 -9.96 9.02 4.52
C SER A 285 -8.96 8.97 3.37
N ALA A 286 -8.40 7.79 3.10
CA ALA A 286 -7.80 7.56 1.80
C ALA A 286 -8.84 7.73 0.67
N PRO A 287 -8.42 8.15 -0.54
CA PRO A 287 -9.33 8.44 -1.64
C PRO A 287 -10.01 7.19 -2.15
N LEU A 288 -11.34 7.18 -2.11
CA LEU A 288 -12.16 6.21 -2.81
C LEU A 288 -12.24 6.59 -4.30
N ARG A 289 -11.80 5.68 -5.17
CA ARG A 289 -11.95 5.82 -6.63
C ARG A 289 -13.30 5.32 -7.09
N ASP A 290 -13.96 6.12 -7.91
CA ASP A 290 -15.15 5.74 -8.66
C ASP A 290 -14.88 5.95 -10.17
N PRO A 291 -14.33 4.92 -10.85
CA PRO A 291 -13.99 5.01 -12.27
C PRO A 291 -15.21 5.26 -13.15
N ALA A 292 -16.38 4.72 -12.79
CA ALA A 292 -17.59 4.84 -13.60
C ALA A 292 -18.04 6.30 -13.75
N SER A 293 -17.83 7.12 -12.72
CA SER A 293 -18.16 8.55 -12.75
C SER A 293 -16.94 9.48 -12.92
N ARG A 294 -15.74 8.92 -13.14
CA ARG A 294 -14.44 9.62 -13.16
C ARG A 294 -14.30 10.55 -11.95
N ARG A 295 -14.44 9.96 -10.76
CA ARG A 295 -14.51 10.70 -9.49
C ARG A 295 -13.57 10.12 -8.43
N LEU A 296 -13.06 11.02 -7.57
CA LEU A 296 -12.41 10.70 -6.31
C LEU A 296 -13.20 11.27 -5.15
N LEU A 297 -13.28 10.49 -4.06
CA LEU A 297 -13.95 10.88 -2.83
C LEU A 297 -13.01 10.72 -1.64
N TRP A 298 -12.89 11.75 -0.80
CA TRP A 298 -12.24 11.64 0.50
C TRP A 298 -13.27 11.88 1.60
N ILE A 299 -13.52 10.86 2.41
CA ILE A 299 -14.57 10.85 3.43
C ILE A 299 -14.04 11.45 4.73
N GLY A 300 -14.70 12.47 5.24
CA GLY A 300 -14.44 13.06 6.55
C GLY A 300 -15.58 12.81 7.52
N ALA A 301 -15.34 13.12 8.80
CA ALA A 301 -16.35 12.96 9.84
C ALA A 301 -17.60 13.84 9.60
N HIS A 302 -17.45 15.00 8.95
CA HIS A 302 -18.51 16.01 8.79
C HIS A 302 -18.99 16.23 7.35
N GLY A 303 -18.41 15.51 6.39
CA GLY A 303 -18.73 15.60 4.98
C GLY A 303 -17.72 14.81 4.16
N TYR A 304 -17.66 15.08 2.88
CA TYR A 304 -16.69 14.48 1.98
C TYR A 304 -16.23 15.48 0.92
N LEU A 305 -14.97 15.37 0.53
CA LEU A 305 -14.42 16.06 -0.62
C LEU A 305 -14.73 15.23 -1.85
N SER A 306 -15.42 15.82 -2.81
CA SER A 306 -15.75 15.22 -4.10
C SER A 306 -14.98 15.90 -5.22
N VAL A 307 -14.27 15.11 -6.03
CA VAL A 307 -13.50 15.61 -7.16
C VAL A 307 -13.89 14.86 -8.41
N LYS A 308 -14.33 15.56 -9.45
CA LYS A 308 -14.79 14.97 -10.70
C LYS A 308 -14.00 15.52 -11.89
N LEU A 309 -13.56 14.63 -12.77
CA LEU A 309 -12.86 15.01 -14.00
C LEU A 309 -13.84 15.03 -15.19
N GLY A 310 -14.25 16.23 -15.59
CA GLY A 310 -15.05 16.49 -16.78
C GLY A 310 -14.22 17.17 -17.88
N ALA A 311 -14.77 18.22 -18.49
CA ALA A 311 -13.99 19.13 -19.34
C ALA A 311 -12.98 19.97 -18.52
N GLN A 312 -13.30 20.19 -17.25
CA GLN A 312 -12.43 20.78 -16.24
C GLN A 312 -12.47 19.90 -14.99
N LEU A 313 -11.49 20.09 -14.11
CA LEU A 313 -11.46 19.45 -12.81
C LEU A 313 -12.36 20.26 -11.87
N ASP A 314 -13.39 19.61 -11.32
CA ASP A 314 -14.29 20.19 -10.33
C ASP A 314 -14.01 19.57 -8.96
N ALA A 315 -13.85 20.40 -7.93
CA ALA A 315 -13.52 19.99 -6.57
C ALA A 315 -14.40 20.74 -5.57
N GLN A 316 -15.19 19.99 -4.79
CA GLN A 316 -16.14 20.58 -3.85
C GLN A 316 -16.22 19.79 -2.54
N TRP A 317 -16.41 20.52 -1.44
CA TRP A 317 -16.75 19.94 -0.15
C TRP A 317 -18.27 19.84 0.01
N LEU A 318 -18.74 18.64 0.37
CA LEU A 318 -20.16 18.33 0.59
C LEU A 318 -20.36 17.89 2.04
N SER A 319 -21.10 18.68 2.82
CA SER A 319 -21.39 18.38 4.23
C SER A 319 -22.42 17.26 4.36
N TRP A 320 -22.33 16.48 5.44
CA TRP A 320 -23.40 15.55 5.82
C TRP A 320 -24.67 16.30 6.25
N PRO A 321 -25.83 15.63 6.30
CA PRO A 321 -27.02 16.17 6.96
C PRO A 321 -26.71 16.72 8.36
N ALA A 322 -27.44 17.75 8.78
CA ALA A 322 -27.20 18.40 10.06
C ALA A 322 -27.26 17.39 11.23
N GLY A 323 -26.23 17.37 12.08
CA GLY A 323 -26.13 16.43 13.20
C GLY A 323 -25.57 15.05 12.85
N ALA A 324 -25.48 14.70 11.57
CA ALA A 324 -24.92 13.43 11.12
C ALA A 324 -23.38 13.47 11.05
N GLN A 325 -22.74 12.36 11.41
CA GLN A 325 -21.30 12.18 11.31
C GLN A 325 -20.93 10.81 10.73
N ALA A 326 -19.84 10.74 9.99
CA ALA A 326 -19.23 9.49 9.55
C ALA A 326 -18.09 9.06 10.50
N ARG A 327 -17.70 7.78 10.42
CA ARG A 327 -16.53 7.21 11.09
C ARG A 327 -15.61 6.57 10.04
N PRO A 328 -14.77 7.35 9.33
CA PRO A 328 -13.95 6.83 8.23
C PRO A 328 -12.98 5.71 8.65
N GLU A 329 -12.61 5.66 9.94
CA GLU A 329 -11.81 4.59 10.53
C GLU A 329 -12.49 3.21 10.51
N TYR A 330 -13.82 3.15 10.35
CA TYR A 330 -14.58 1.89 10.25
C TYR A 330 -14.43 1.21 8.88
N GLY A 331 -13.90 1.91 7.89
CA GLY A 331 -13.70 1.41 6.54
C GLY A 331 -14.29 2.34 5.48
N PRO A 332 -13.99 2.07 4.20
CA PRO A 332 -14.52 2.84 3.10
C PRO A 332 -16.05 2.68 2.96
N PRO A 333 -16.72 3.63 2.29
CA PRO A 333 -18.13 3.48 1.90
C PRO A 333 -18.39 2.16 1.17
N PHE A 334 -19.57 1.58 1.41
CA PHE A 334 -20.03 0.38 0.69
C PHE A 334 -20.40 0.75 -0.75
N VAL A 335 -19.82 0.05 -1.72
CA VAL A 335 -20.07 0.29 -3.14
C VAL A 335 -20.80 -0.90 -3.73
N ASN A 336 -21.91 -0.63 -4.42
CA ASN A 336 -22.62 -1.63 -5.20
C ASN A 336 -23.06 -1.05 -6.55
N GLY A 337 -23.69 -1.86 -7.40
CA GLY A 337 -24.19 -1.42 -8.71
C GLY A 337 -25.25 -0.32 -8.67
N TYR A 338 -25.76 0.05 -7.49
CA TYR A 338 -26.75 1.11 -7.30
C TYR A 338 -26.17 2.41 -6.75
N GLY A 339 -24.89 2.42 -6.34
CA GLY A 339 -24.20 3.61 -5.87
C GLY A 339 -23.25 3.36 -4.69
N ILE A 340 -22.82 4.46 -4.10
CA ILE A 340 -21.88 4.51 -2.98
C ILE A 340 -22.67 4.86 -1.71
N TRP A 341 -22.49 4.09 -0.65
CA TRP A 341 -23.27 4.17 0.58
C TRP A 341 -22.37 4.42 1.77
N GLN A 342 -22.60 5.52 2.48
CA GLN A 342 -21.85 5.89 3.69
C GLN A 342 -22.69 5.63 4.94
N GLN A 343 -22.14 4.92 5.92
CA GLN A 343 -22.75 4.82 7.25
C GLN A 343 -22.59 6.14 8.00
N LEU A 344 -23.69 6.68 8.51
CA LEU A 344 -23.77 7.90 9.29
C LEU A 344 -24.40 7.64 10.65
N PHE A 345 -24.03 8.48 11.62
CA PHE A 345 -24.46 8.46 13.01
C PHE A 345 -25.09 9.82 13.34
N GLU A 346 -26.33 9.81 13.81
CA GLU A 346 -27.10 11.02 14.15
C GLU A 346 -27.75 10.81 15.53
N GLY A 347 -27.09 11.32 16.58
CA GLY A 347 -27.49 10.99 17.96
C GLY A 347 -27.42 9.48 18.23
N SER A 348 -28.57 8.86 18.51
CA SER A 348 -28.69 7.41 18.68
C SER A 348 -28.99 6.65 17.39
N GLU A 349 -29.37 7.36 16.32
CA GLU A 349 -29.77 6.78 15.04
C GLU A 349 -28.54 6.45 14.18
N GLN A 350 -28.69 5.40 13.38
CA GLN A 350 -27.66 4.92 12.46
C GLN A 350 -28.30 4.53 11.14
N TYR A 351 -27.78 5.04 10.04
CA TYR A 351 -28.27 4.74 8.71
C TYR A 351 -27.15 4.77 7.69
N CYS A 352 -27.38 4.13 6.54
CA CYS A 352 -26.57 4.29 5.35
C CYS A 352 -27.25 5.30 4.42
N LEU A 353 -26.54 6.36 4.05
CA LEU A 353 -26.95 7.34 3.05
C LEU A 353 -26.31 6.99 1.71
N ARG A 354 -27.10 6.93 0.63
CA ARG A 354 -26.56 6.86 -0.73
C ARG A 354 -26.02 8.24 -1.11
N LEU A 355 -24.74 8.31 -1.46
CA LEU A 355 -24.14 9.56 -1.93
C LEU A 355 -24.86 10.06 -3.19
N ASP A 356 -24.91 11.37 -3.36
CA ASP A 356 -25.60 12.06 -4.47
C ASP A 356 -27.14 11.85 -4.51
N SER A 357 -27.73 11.41 -3.40
CA SER A 357 -29.17 11.13 -3.26
C SER A 357 -29.64 11.36 -1.83
N ASP A 358 -30.96 11.49 -1.64
CA ASP A 358 -31.58 11.52 -0.30
C ASP A 358 -31.99 10.12 0.21
N GLU A 359 -31.56 9.05 -0.46
CA GLU A 359 -31.96 7.68 -0.12
C GLU A 359 -31.22 7.21 1.13
N ARG A 360 -31.98 6.77 2.14
CA ARG A 360 -31.47 6.30 3.42
C ARG A 360 -31.96 4.89 3.71
N LYS A 361 -31.10 4.08 4.34
CA LYS A 361 -31.45 2.77 4.86
C LYS A 361 -31.03 2.66 6.31
N GLU A 362 -31.97 2.41 7.20
CA GLU A 362 -31.70 2.24 8.62
C GLU A 362 -30.81 1.02 8.86
N VAL A 363 -29.89 1.13 9.81
CA VAL A 363 -29.01 0.03 10.21
C VAL A 363 -28.98 -0.11 11.73
N LYS A 364 -28.98 -1.35 12.21
CA LYS A 364 -28.84 -1.62 13.65
C LYS A 364 -27.37 -1.90 13.96
N GLY A 365 -26.71 -0.93 14.59
CA GLY A 365 -25.31 -1.03 15.02
C GLY A 365 -24.28 -0.67 13.94
N SER A 366 -23.04 -0.54 14.39
CA SER A 366 -21.92 -0.13 13.55
C SER A 366 -21.51 -1.23 12.56
N ARG A 367 -20.99 -0.83 11.39
CA ARG A 367 -20.46 -1.72 10.37
C ARG A 367 -18.98 -1.44 10.14
N LEU A 368 -18.18 -2.49 10.12
CA LEU A 368 -16.82 -2.46 9.58
C LEU A 368 -16.88 -2.93 8.14
N SER A 369 -16.33 -2.15 7.21
CA SER A 369 -16.52 -2.40 5.78
C SER A 369 -15.20 -2.58 5.05
N THR A 370 -15.20 -3.43 4.02
CA THR A 370 -14.17 -3.42 2.99
C THR A 370 -14.49 -2.45 1.84
N GLY A 371 -15.69 -1.89 1.85
CA GLY A 371 -16.31 -1.26 0.68
C GLY A 371 -17.06 -2.26 -0.20
N HIS A 372 -17.10 -3.53 0.21
CA HIS A 372 -17.92 -4.60 -0.37
C HIS A 372 -18.53 -5.45 0.76
N LEU A 373 -17.73 -6.22 1.49
CA LEU A 373 -18.20 -6.91 2.69
C LEU A 373 -18.41 -5.98 3.87
N ASN A 374 -19.34 -6.35 4.73
CA ASN A 374 -19.67 -5.61 5.95
C ASN A 374 -19.72 -6.57 7.15
N TYR A 375 -19.24 -6.10 8.30
CA TYR A 375 -19.24 -6.85 9.54
C TYR A 375 -19.94 -6.09 10.65
N MET A 376 -20.87 -6.77 11.32
CA MET A 376 -21.41 -6.38 12.61
C MET A 376 -20.82 -7.33 13.66
N PHE A 377 -19.74 -6.90 14.32
CA PHE A 377 -18.93 -7.80 15.16
C PHE A 377 -18.47 -9.03 14.35
N ASN A 378 -18.87 -10.24 14.72
CA ASN A 378 -18.52 -11.48 14.06
C ASN A 378 -19.46 -11.85 12.91
N VAL A 379 -20.54 -11.10 12.73
CA VAL A 379 -21.57 -11.38 11.73
C VAL A 379 -21.18 -10.71 10.42
N ARG A 380 -20.95 -11.51 9.38
CA ARG A 380 -20.78 -11.04 8.01
C ARG A 380 -22.14 -10.71 7.39
N LEU A 381 -22.23 -9.56 6.73
CA LEU A 381 -23.40 -9.08 6.01
C LEU A 381 -23.02 -8.73 4.57
N ASP A 382 -23.84 -9.14 3.61
CA ASP A 382 -23.63 -8.84 2.18
C ASP A 382 -23.91 -7.37 1.86
N ALA A 383 -24.78 -6.72 2.63
CA ALA A 383 -25.05 -5.30 2.58
C ALA A 383 -25.11 -4.74 4.01
N PRO A 384 -24.80 -3.45 4.24
CA PRO A 384 -24.73 -2.92 5.60
C PRO A 384 -26.09 -2.87 6.31
N TRP A 385 -27.19 -2.75 5.57
CA TRP A 385 -28.57 -2.87 6.05
C TRP A 385 -29.15 -4.29 6.00
N GLY A 386 -28.31 -5.30 5.71
CA GLY A 386 -28.74 -6.69 5.69
C GLY A 386 -29.31 -7.13 7.04
N GLU A 387 -30.40 -7.89 7.00
CA GLU A 387 -30.95 -8.54 8.19
C GLU A 387 -30.06 -9.71 8.60
N HIS A 388 -30.02 -9.96 9.91
CA HIS A 388 -29.24 -11.03 10.50
C HIS A 388 -30.16 -11.93 11.32
N ASP A 389 -30.20 -13.20 10.96
CA ASP A 389 -30.88 -14.24 11.72
C ASP A 389 -30.00 -14.69 12.91
N VAL A 390 -30.34 -14.18 14.08
CA VAL A 390 -29.62 -14.43 15.34
C VAL A 390 -29.75 -15.90 15.77
N ASP A 391 -30.81 -16.59 15.37
CA ASP A 391 -31.05 -17.99 15.73
C ASP A 391 -30.09 -18.92 14.99
N ASN A 392 -29.79 -18.59 13.73
CA ASN A 392 -28.86 -19.38 12.90
C ASN A 392 -27.39 -19.00 13.10
N THR A 393 -27.07 -17.76 13.48
CA THR A 393 -25.68 -17.31 13.66
C THR A 393 -25.59 -16.37 14.86
N PRO A 394 -25.36 -16.87 16.08
CA PRO A 394 -25.32 -16.01 17.26
C PRO A 394 -24.27 -14.91 17.15
N THR A 395 -24.68 -13.67 17.41
CA THR A 395 -23.74 -12.54 17.53
C THR A 395 -22.87 -12.77 18.76
N ARG A 396 -21.57 -12.94 18.54
CA ARG A 396 -20.54 -12.94 19.58
C ARG A 396 -19.98 -11.54 19.69
N ARG A 397 -19.56 -11.17 20.89
CA ARG A 397 -18.81 -9.93 21.14
C ARG A 397 -17.36 -10.09 20.68
N GLU A 398 -17.17 -10.44 19.40
CA GLU A 398 -15.89 -10.55 18.72
C GLU A 398 -15.90 -9.56 17.55
N VAL A 399 -14.98 -8.61 17.55
CA VAL A 399 -14.82 -7.65 16.46
C VAL A 399 -14.00 -8.31 15.36
N VAL A 400 -14.58 -8.41 14.17
CA VAL A 400 -13.85 -8.78 12.95
C VAL A 400 -13.56 -7.50 12.17
N TYR A 401 -12.30 -7.06 12.17
CA TYR A 401 -11.86 -5.94 11.35
C TYR A 401 -11.27 -6.47 10.04
N PRO A 402 -11.93 -6.22 8.89
CA PRO A 402 -11.47 -6.71 7.61
C PRO A 402 -10.42 -5.76 7.05
N PHE A 403 -9.20 -6.27 6.84
CA PHE A 403 -8.11 -5.50 6.21
C PHE A 403 -8.26 -5.47 4.70
N ILE A 404 -8.36 -6.65 4.07
CA ILE A 404 -8.36 -6.80 2.62
C ILE A 404 -9.15 -8.06 2.23
N GLU A 405 -10.11 -7.87 1.34
CA GLU A 405 -10.88 -8.92 0.70
C GLU A 405 -10.34 -9.19 -0.71
N PHE A 406 -10.20 -10.46 -1.07
CA PHE A 406 -9.92 -10.92 -2.42
C PHE A 406 -11.18 -11.58 -2.97
N ILE A 407 -11.97 -10.84 -3.76
CA ILE A 407 -13.33 -11.23 -4.12
C ILE A 407 -13.32 -12.52 -4.94
N ASP A 408 -12.49 -12.56 -5.99
CA ASP A 408 -12.49 -13.66 -6.96
C ASP A 408 -12.04 -14.99 -6.32
N SER A 409 -11.11 -14.91 -5.37
CA SER A 409 -10.58 -16.08 -4.65
C SER A 409 -11.26 -16.37 -3.30
N GLN A 410 -12.20 -15.51 -2.87
CA GLN A 410 -12.91 -15.60 -1.59
C GLN A 410 -12.00 -15.69 -0.36
N TYR A 411 -10.87 -14.98 -0.40
CA TYR A 411 -9.96 -14.85 0.75
C TYR A 411 -10.18 -13.53 1.48
N LEU A 412 -9.94 -13.53 2.79
CA LEU A 412 -9.99 -12.34 3.63
C LEU A 412 -8.79 -12.32 4.57
N LEU A 413 -8.07 -11.19 4.58
CA LEU A 413 -7.13 -10.84 5.63
C LEU A 413 -7.87 -10.01 6.68
N SER A 414 -7.84 -10.44 7.93
CA SER A 414 -8.60 -9.80 9.01
C SER A 414 -7.83 -9.81 10.33
N VAL A 415 -8.36 -9.09 11.31
CA VAL A 415 -8.06 -9.35 12.72
C VAL A 415 -9.35 -9.59 13.49
N ARG A 416 -9.29 -10.55 14.42
CA ARG A 416 -10.38 -10.90 15.32
C ARG A 416 -9.99 -10.60 16.77
N VAL A 417 -10.87 -9.94 17.50
CA VAL A 417 -10.65 -9.55 18.89
C VAL A 417 -11.92 -9.74 19.70
N GLU A 418 -11.85 -10.46 20.81
CA GLU A 418 -12.94 -10.49 21.78
C GLU A 418 -13.08 -9.11 22.46
N TRP A 419 -14.25 -8.50 22.34
CA TRP A 419 -14.50 -7.14 22.82
C TRP A 419 -15.92 -6.96 23.37
N PRO A 420 -16.08 -6.78 24.70
CA PRO A 420 -17.40 -6.78 25.33
C PRO A 420 -18.22 -5.51 25.09
N SER A 421 -17.62 -4.45 24.53
CA SER A 421 -18.23 -3.12 24.45
C SER A 421 -18.52 -2.64 23.01
N SER A 422 -18.76 -1.34 22.83
CA SER A 422 -19.02 -0.71 21.53
C SER A 422 -17.77 -0.61 20.67
N LEU A 423 -17.95 -0.50 19.34
CA LEU A 423 -16.85 -0.23 18.42
C LEU A 423 -16.17 1.12 18.70
N GLN A 424 -16.91 2.14 19.13
CA GLN A 424 -16.32 3.43 19.49
C GLN A 424 -15.29 3.27 20.62
N GLN A 425 -15.60 2.47 21.65
CA GLN A 425 -14.64 2.17 22.70
C GLN A 425 -13.49 1.28 22.22
N PHE A 426 -13.75 0.36 21.28
CA PHE A 426 -12.71 -0.44 20.65
C PHE A 426 -11.67 0.44 19.94
N PHE A 427 -12.08 1.34 19.04
CA PHE A 427 -11.15 2.24 18.33
C PHE A 427 -10.53 3.32 19.23
N GLY A 428 -11.17 3.63 20.36
CA GLY A 428 -10.62 4.52 21.39
C GLY A 428 -9.64 3.84 22.34
N ASN A 429 -9.45 2.51 22.25
CA ASN A 429 -8.57 1.76 23.14
C ASN A 429 -7.11 1.80 22.65
N ASP A 430 -6.20 2.20 23.55
CA ASP A 430 -4.75 2.20 23.33
C ASP A 430 -4.04 1.03 24.03
N GLN A 431 -4.74 0.24 24.85
CA GLN A 431 -4.17 -0.87 25.59
C GLN A 431 -3.90 -2.08 24.68
N ALA A 432 -2.85 -2.84 25.02
CA ALA A 432 -2.51 -4.06 24.32
C ALA A 432 -3.50 -5.19 24.64
N ILE A 433 -4.09 -5.77 23.59
CA ILE A 433 -5.14 -6.79 23.66
C ILE A 433 -4.76 -8.01 22.82
N ASP A 434 -5.21 -9.20 23.25
CA ASP A 434 -5.01 -10.42 22.48
C ASP A 434 -5.80 -10.34 21.18
N SER A 435 -5.07 -10.43 20.06
CA SER A 435 -5.59 -10.21 18.72
C SER A 435 -5.18 -11.37 17.83
N GLN A 436 -6.14 -11.92 17.10
CA GLN A 436 -5.89 -13.01 16.14
C GLN A 436 -5.83 -12.42 14.74
N PHE A 437 -4.64 -12.36 14.16
CA PHE A 437 -4.45 -11.96 12.77
C PHE A 437 -4.70 -13.17 11.88
N CYS A 438 -5.67 -13.05 10.97
CA CYS A 438 -6.21 -14.20 10.26
C CYS A 438 -6.03 -14.10 8.75
N LEU A 439 -5.70 -15.25 8.15
CA LEU A 439 -5.94 -15.56 6.75
C LEU A 439 -7.16 -16.49 6.67
N GLU A 440 -8.25 -15.97 6.13
CA GLU A 440 -9.53 -16.64 6.06
C GLU A 440 -9.88 -17.02 4.62
N ARG A 441 -10.59 -18.14 4.46
CA ARG A 441 -11.32 -18.48 3.25
C ARG A 441 -12.79 -18.64 3.61
N VAL A 442 -13.69 -18.05 2.84
CA VAL A 442 -15.13 -18.10 3.13
C VAL A 442 -15.58 -19.56 3.33
N GLY A 443 -16.24 -19.81 4.47
CA GLY A 443 -16.77 -21.12 4.85
C GLY A 443 -15.74 -22.11 5.42
N GLN A 444 -14.48 -21.70 5.61
CA GLN A 444 -13.42 -22.54 6.19
C GLN A 444 -12.95 -21.96 7.54
N PRO A 445 -12.39 -22.80 8.44
CA PRO A 445 -11.77 -22.30 9.67
C PRO A 445 -10.61 -21.35 9.36
N PRO A 446 -10.45 -20.23 10.09
CA PRO A 446 -9.37 -19.30 9.85
C PRO A 446 -8.00 -19.93 10.14
N LEU A 447 -6.98 -19.51 9.39
CA LEU A 447 -5.57 -19.66 9.78
C LEU A 447 -5.18 -18.42 10.58
N SER A 448 -4.62 -18.57 11.78
CA SER A 448 -4.31 -17.41 12.61
C SER A 448 -2.95 -17.47 13.29
N ILE A 449 -2.45 -16.26 13.63
CA ILE A 449 -1.38 -16.02 14.60
C ILE A 449 -1.95 -15.09 15.68
N THR A 450 -1.79 -15.48 16.94
CA THR A 450 -2.27 -14.70 18.09
C THR A 450 -1.15 -13.85 18.65
N LEU A 451 -1.38 -12.55 18.74
CA LEU A 451 -0.42 -11.58 19.25
C LEU A 451 -1.10 -10.63 20.24
N LYS A 452 -0.36 -10.17 21.24
CA LYS A 452 -0.82 -9.12 22.17
C LYS A 452 -0.35 -7.77 21.66
N VAL A 453 -1.28 -6.94 21.17
CA VAL A 453 -0.95 -5.72 20.40
C VAL A 453 -1.87 -4.57 20.77
N ALA A 454 -1.37 -3.33 20.70
CA ALA A 454 -2.20 -2.14 20.83
C ALA A 454 -2.71 -1.72 19.45
N GLN A 455 -3.97 -1.26 19.38
CA GLN A 455 -4.60 -0.80 18.14
C GLN A 455 -4.42 -1.77 16.95
N PRO A 456 -4.88 -3.03 17.06
CA PRO A 456 -4.61 -4.08 16.07
C PRO A 456 -4.99 -3.71 14.63
N TRP A 457 -5.98 -2.84 14.45
CA TRP A 457 -6.44 -2.34 13.14
C TRP A 457 -5.41 -1.46 12.40
N ASN A 458 -4.32 -1.05 13.06
CA ASN A 458 -3.20 -0.32 12.43
C ASN A 458 -2.16 -1.24 11.79
N ALA A 459 -2.32 -2.57 11.86
CA ALA A 459 -1.44 -3.50 11.18
C ALA A 459 -1.48 -3.33 9.66
N GLN A 460 -0.40 -3.70 8.98
CA GLN A 460 -0.29 -3.60 7.53
C GLN A 460 0.00 -4.98 6.94
N TRP A 461 -0.91 -5.44 6.07
CA TRP A 461 -0.68 -6.59 5.21
C TRP A 461 -0.16 -6.13 3.85
N PHE A 462 0.86 -6.81 3.34
CA PHE A 462 1.40 -6.52 2.02
C PHE A 462 2.07 -7.74 1.38
N PHE A 463 2.32 -7.64 0.07
CA PHE A 463 2.87 -8.74 -0.74
C PHE A 463 4.16 -8.28 -1.39
N HIS A 464 5.20 -9.09 -1.29
CA HIS A 464 6.49 -8.83 -1.93
C HIS A 464 7.28 -10.13 -2.03
N ASP A 465 7.92 -10.36 -3.18
CA ASP A 465 8.84 -11.49 -3.39
C ASP A 465 8.18 -12.84 -3.10
N ASN A 466 7.00 -13.07 -3.69
CA ASN A 466 6.16 -14.27 -3.53
C ASN A 466 5.89 -14.63 -2.06
N ALA A 467 5.76 -13.62 -1.20
CA ALA A 467 5.48 -13.79 0.21
C ALA A 467 4.40 -12.82 0.69
N LEU A 468 3.62 -13.28 1.66
CA LEU A 468 2.73 -12.45 2.46
C LEU A 468 3.52 -11.87 3.63
N TRP A 469 3.31 -10.60 3.92
CA TRP A 469 3.93 -9.89 5.03
C TRP A 469 2.89 -9.26 5.94
N LEU A 470 3.18 -9.24 7.24
CA LEU A 470 2.38 -8.56 8.26
C LEU A 470 3.28 -7.71 9.13
N TYR A 471 3.05 -6.40 9.11
CA TYR A 471 3.69 -5.46 10.03
C TYR A 471 2.76 -5.06 11.17
N ILE A 472 3.25 -5.14 12.40
CA ILE A 472 2.56 -4.72 13.61
C ILE A 472 3.27 -3.48 14.20
N ASP A 473 2.66 -2.31 14.03
CA ASP A 473 3.24 -1.02 14.42
C ASP A 473 3.57 -0.93 15.93
N SER A 474 2.66 -1.38 16.79
CA SER A 474 2.81 -1.25 18.24
C SER A 474 3.97 -2.06 18.83
N THR A 475 4.36 -3.16 18.16
CA THR A 475 5.43 -4.05 18.61
C THR A 475 6.69 -3.94 17.77
N GLY A 476 6.64 -3.27 16.61
CA GLY A 476 7.73 -3.23 15.66
C GLY A 476 8.09 -4.60 15.08
N ALA A 477 7.13 -5.52 15.02
CA ALA A 477 7.36 -6.86 14.49
C ALA A 477 6.93 -6.93 13.02
N LEU A 478 7.79 -7.56 12.20
CA LEU A 478 7.49 -7.85 10.80
C LEU A 478 7.53 -9.37 10.57
N TYR A 479 6.41 -9.93 10.14
CA TYR A 479 6.24 -11.36 9.88
C TYR A 479 6.20 -11.60 8.37
N ARG A 480 6.79 -12.71 7.93
CA ARG A 480 6.83 -13.15 6.53
C ARG A 480 6.43 -14.61 6.39
N TRP A 481 5.59 -14.90 5.41
CA TRP A 481 5.26 -16.25 4.97
C TRP A 481 5.54 -16.42 3.48
N ASN A 482 6.43 -17.36 3.16
CA ASN A 482 6.72 -17.72 1.77
C ASN A 482 5.63 -18.65 1.24
N ALA A 483 5.11 -18.34 0.06
CA ALA A 483 4.12 -19.17 -0.63
C ALA A 483 4.61 -20.61 -0.91
#